data_AF-A0A9D1ZIJ7-F1
#
_entry.id   AF-A0A9D1ZIJ7-F1
#
_cell.length_a   1.000
_cell.length_b   1.000
_cell.length_c   1.000
_cell.angle_alpha   90.00
_cell.angle_beta   90.00
_cell.angle_gamma   90.00
#
_symmetry.space_group_name_H-M   'P 1'
#
loop_
_entity.id
_entity.type
_entity.pdbx_description
1 polymer ?
#
loop_
_entity_poly.entity_id
_entity_poly.type
_entity_poly.pdbx_seq_one_letter_code
_entity_poly.pdbx_strand_id
1 'polypeptide(L)'
;MWDFFPNLPFLYPSLGRNNLNTLPSVNVTVGTDAVTIEIPNHAFFRRNYVGSFFLDLRTAIPAGTTATLPVLIGTNGDTRPLMEYEGTAATVANFAGAGIYEIHYNRYTNELYLVNGGFRPSTAAAAAASTQGEATAEFEL
;
A
#
# COMPACT_ATOMS: atom_id res chain seq x y z
N MET A 1 -27.38 8.41 -23.35
CA MET A 1 -28.37 7.43 -22.86
C MET A 1 -27.91 6.07 -23.36
N TRP A 2 -27.46 5.20 -22.44
CA TRP A 2 -26.56 4.07 -22.69
C TRP A 2 -27.34 2.73 -22.68
N ASP A 3 -28.38 2.62 -23.51
CA ASP A 3 -29.24 1.43 -23.58
C ASP A 3 -29.34 0.91 -25.02
N PHE A 4 -28.29 0.24 -25.53
CA PHE A 4 -28.30 -0.23 -26.92
C PHE A 4 -28.45 -1.74 -27.13
N PHE A 5 -28.37 -2.62 -26.11
CA PHE A 5 -28.60 -4.07 -26.32
C PHE A 5 -29.09 -4.82 -25.07
N PRO A 6 -30.41 -5.08 -24.88
CA PRO A 6 -30.93 -5.74 -23.68
C PRO A 6 -31.02 -7.28 -23.77
N ASN A 7 -30.37 -7.97 -24.73
CA ASN A 7 -30.64 -9.40 -24.93
C ASN A 7 -29.48 -10.26 -25.46
N LEU A 8 -28.24 -9.90 -25.15
CA LEU A 8 -27.07 -10.73 -25.49
C LEU A 8 -26.60 -11.50 -24.24
N PRO A 9 -26.50 -12.85 -24.28
CA PRO A 9 -26.17 -13.69 -23.13
C PRO A 9 -24.69 -13.70 -22.78
N PHE A 10 -23.88 -12.83 -23.39
CA PHE A 10 -22.59 -12.50 -22.83
C PHE A 10 -22.82 -11.48 -21.73
N LEU A 11 -23.01 -12.00 -20.51
CA LEU A 11 -22.56 -11.29 -19.32
C LEU A 11 -21.13 -10.86 -19.63
N TYR A 12 -20.91 -9.58 -19.94
CA TYR A 12 -19.56 -9.02 -19.87
C TYR A 12 -19.03 -9.48 -18.52
N PRO A 13 -17.98 -10.33 -18.48
CA PRO A 13 -17.46 -10.76 -17.21
C PRO A 13 -17.13 -9.46 -16.49
N SER A 14 -17.58 -9.33 -15.25
CA SER A 14 -17.45 -8.13 -14.41
C SER A 14 -15.99 -7.74 -14.12
N LEU A 15 -15.04 -8.23 -14.93
CA LEU A 15 -13.67 -7.77 -15.09
C LEU A 15 -13.68 -6.24 -15.11
N GLY A 16 -13.16 -5.67 -14.03
CA GLY A 16 -13.03 -4.23 -13.85
C GLY A 16 -14.15 -3.52 -13.09
N ARG A 17 -15.29 -4.16 -12.77
CA ARG A 17 -16.30 -3.54 -11.87
C ARG A 17 -15.99 -3.74 -10.40
N ASN A 18 -15.51 -4.92 -10.03
CA ASN A 18 -15.10 -5.23 -8.67
C ASN A 18 -13.57 -5.25 -8.61
N ASN A 19 -12.98 -4.20 -8.03
CA ASN A 19 -11.54 -4.17 -7.78
C ASN A 19 -11.21 -5.09 -6.59
N LEU A 20 -11.05 -6.39 -6.87
CA LEU A 20 -10.66 -7.40 -5.89
C LEU A 20 -9.17 -7.33 -5.53
N ASN A 21 -8.40 -6.52 -6.25
CA ASN A 21 -6.96 -6.38 -6.02
C ASN A 21 -6.64 -5.29 -5.01
N THR A 22 -7.57 -4.39 -4.67
CA THR A 22 -7.36 -3.37 -3.63
C THR A 22 -8.03 -3.80 -2.34
N LEU A 23 -7.21 -4.08 -1.33
CA LEU A 23 -7.62 -4.57 -0.04
C LEU A 23 -7.51 -3.44 1.00
N PRO A 24 -8.61 -3.01 1.62
CA PRO A 24 -8.57 -1.97 2.63
C PRO A 24 -8.04 -2.48 3.97
N SER A 25 -7.18 -1.72 4.63
CA SER A 25 -6.78 -2.00 6.01
C SER A 25 -7.99 -1.89 6.94
N VAL A 26 -8.16 -2.88 7.82
CA VAL A 26 -9.20 -2.93 8.85
C VAL A 26 -8.72 -2.28 10.14
N ASN A 27 -7.48 -2.56 10.54
CA ASN A 27 -6.89 -2.03 11.76
C ASN A 27 -5.36 -1.91 11.62
N VAL A 28 -4.76 -1.02 12.41
CA VAL A 28 -3.30 -0.91 12.56
C VAL A 28 -2.99 -0.97 14.05
N THR A 29 -2.28 -2.03 14.45
CA THR A 29 -1.89 -2.26 15.85
C THR A 29 -0.39 -2.04 15.98
N VAL A 30 0.02 -1.13 16.86
CA VAL A 30 1.43 -0.87 17.16
C VAL A 30 1.81 -1.67 18.40
N GLY A 31 2.67 -2.68 18.23
CA GLY A 31 3.29 -3.43 19.31
C GLY A 31 4.65 -2.85 19.70
N THR A 32 5.30 -3.47 20.69
CA THR A 32 6.67 -3.13 21.07
C THR A 32 7.69 -3.61 20.05
N ASP A 33 7.39 -4.72 19.38
CA ASP A 33 8.35 -5.44 18.53
C ASP A 33 8.03 -5.33 17.04
N ALA A 34 6.77 -5.04 16.69
CA ALA A 34 6.30 -4.92 15.31
C ALA A 34 5.02 -4.10 15.20
N VAL A 35 4.72 -3.62 14.00
CA VAL A 35 3.43 -3.02 13.64
C VAL A 35 2.65 -3.98 12.78
N THR A 36 1.42 -4.32 13.18
CA THR A 36 0.55 -5.22 12.42
C THR A 36 -0.55 -4.43 11.71
N ILE A 37 -0.64 -4.58 10.40
CA ILE A 37 -1.71 -4.04 9.57
C ILE A 37 -2.67 -5.18 9.25
N GLU A 38 -3.87 -5.12 9.80
CA GLU A 38 -4.92 -6.12 9.56
C GLU A 38 -5.65 -5.81 8.25
N ILE A 39 -5.82 -6.83 7.41
CA ILE A 39 -6.61 -6.79 6.18
C ILE A 39 -7.88 -7.66 6.34
N PRO A 40 -8.90 -7.51 5.46
CA PRO A 40 -10.20 -8.13 5.66
C PRO A 40 -10.11 -9.66 5.73
N ASN A 41 -11.12 -10.24 6.37
CA ASN A 41 -11.23 -11.69 6.52
C ASN A 41 -11.10 -12.38 5.15
N HIS A 42 -10.29 -13.43 5.10
CA HIS A 42 -10.06 -14.28 3.93
C HIS A 42 -9.29 -13.59 2.78
N ALA A 43 -8.58 -12.50 3.03
CA ALA A 43 -7.77 -11.81 2.02
C ALA A 43 -6.69 -12.70 1.35
N PHE A 44 -6.21 -13.74 2.04
CA PHE A 44 -5.29 -14.75 1.48
C PHE A 44 -5.96 -16.09 1.16
N PHE A 45 -7.23 -16.30 1.51
CA PHE A 45 -7.89 -17.59 1.35
C PHE A 45 -8.13 -17.89 -0.13
N ARG A 46 -7.59 -19.04 -0.60
CA ARG A 46 -7.68 -19.50 -2.01
C ARG A 46 -7.10 -18.53 -3.04
N ARG A 47 -6.24 -17.58 -2.66
CA ARG A 47 -5.40 -16.89 -3.65
C ARG A 47 -4.40 -17.89 -4.21
N ASN A 48 -4.82 -18.59 -5.27
CA ASN A 48 -3.98 -19.49 -6.04
C ASN A 48 -2.96 -18.74 -6.92
N TYR A 49 -2.81 -17.43 -6.72
CA TYR A 49 -2.12 -16.52 -7.61
C TYR A 49 -0.89 -15.92 -6.92
N VAL A 50 0.27 -16.05 -7.57
CA VAL A 50 1.46 -15.22 -7.30
C VAL A 50 1.23 -13.90 -8.00
N GLY A 51 1.30 -12.78 -7.29
CA GLY A 51 1.07 -11.48 -7.90
C GLY A 51 0.91 -10.33 -6.93
N SER A 52 0.87 -9.13 -7.51
CA SER A 52 0.69 -7.88 -6.79
C SER A 52 -0.77 -7.63 -6.43
N PHE A 53 -0.97 -7.01 -5.28
CA PHE A 53 -2.23 -6.39 -4.86
C PHE A 53 -1.93 -5.04 -4.24
N PHE A 54 -2.97 -4.23 -4.16
CA PHE A 54 -2.91 -2.92 -3.54
C PHE A 54 -3.44 -3.02 -2.12
N LEU A 55 -2.66 -2.55 -1.16
CA LEU A 55 -3.11 -2.28 0.20
C LEU A 55 -3.58 -0.82 0.27
N ASP A 56 -4.87 -0.61 0.54
CA ASP A 56 -5.43 0.70 0.89
C ASP A 56 -5.29 0.90 2.40
N LEU A 57 -4.22 1.56 2.83
CA LEU A 57 -3.97 1.89 4.22
C LEU A 57 -4.81 3.10 4.62
N ARG A 58 -5.96 2.84 5.23
CA ARG A 58 -6.97 3.85 5.59
C ARG A 58 -6.59 4.68 6.81
N THR A 59 -5.85 4.08 7.73
CA THR A 59 -5.36 4.73 8.93
C THR A 59 -3.84 4.74 8.87
N ALA A 60 -3.24 5.93 8.92
CA ALA A 60 -1.78 6.05 8.97
C ALA A 60 -1.24 5.36 10.23
N ILE A 61 -0.02 4.83 10.13
CA ILE A 61 0.70 4.33 11.30
C ILE A 61 0.85 5.51 12.29
N PRO A 62 0.48 5.36 13.58
CA PRO A 62 0.49 6.45 14.55
C PRO A 62 1.83 7.20 14.61
N ALA A 63 1.77 8.53 14.65
CA ALA A 63 2.96 9.37 14.80
C ALA A 63 3.67 9.06 16.12
N GLY A 64 5.01 8.95 16.08
CA GLY A 64 5.83 8.53 17.23
C GLY A 64 6.13 7.03 17.27
N THR A 65 5.61 6.24 16.33
CA THR A 65 6.03 4.85 16.14
C THR A 65 7.49 4.81 15.67
N THR A 66 8.29 3.93 16.26
CA THR A 66 9.71 3.78 15.90
C THR A 66 9.84 3.37 14.43
N ALA A 67 10.55 4.18 13.66
CA ALA A 67 10.71 4.01 12.22
C ALA A 67 11.36 2.67 11.82
N THR A 68 12.07 2.02 12.76
CA THR A 68 12.76 0.74 12.56
C THR A 68 11.89 -0.49 12.86
N LEU A 69 10.67 -0.32 13.35
CA LEU A 69 9.82 -1.47 13.67
C LEU A 69 9.39 -2.17 12.38
N PRO A 70 9.52 -3.51 12.30
CA PRO A 70 9.06 -4.28 11.16
C PRO A 70 7.55 -4.24 11.06
N VAL A 71 7.04 -4.32 9.82
CA VAL A 71 5.62 -4.34 9.51
C VAL A 71 5.18 -5.75 9.17
N LEU A 72 4.07 -6.16 9.78
CA LEU A 72 3.41 -7.44 9.55
C LEU A 72 2.05 -7.19 8.91
N ILE A 73 1.65 -8.04 7.97
CA ILE A 73 0.30 -8.06 7.43
C ILE A 73 -0.49 -9.19 8.09
N GLY A 74 -1.55 -8.82 8.80
CA GLY A 74 -2.43 -9.73 9.53
C GLY A 74 -3.73 -10.00 8.77
N THR A 75 -4.20 -11.24 8.81
CA THR A 75 -5.59 -11.57 8.45
C THR A 75 -6.07 -12.69 9.36
N ASN A 76 -7.21 -12.52 10.03
CA ASN A 76 -7.82 -13.53 10.88
C ASN A 76 -6.88 -14.13 11.97
N GLY A 77 -5.95 -13.34 12.49
CA GLY A 77 -4.99 -13.81 13.49
C GLY A 77 -3.73 -14.50 12.92
N ASP A 78 -3.68 -14.72 11.61
CA ASP A 78 -2.44 -15.11 10.92
C ASP A 78 -1.67 -13.85 10.51
N THR A 79 -0.41 -13.73 10.92
CA THR A 79 0.47 -12.64 10.53
C THR A 79 1.57 -13.13 9.59
N ARG A 80 1.93 -12.28 8.62
CA ARG A 80 3.03 -12.51 7.69
C ARG A 80 3.96 -11.31 7.68
N PRO A 81 5.28 -11.50 7.70
CA PRO A 81 6.20 -10.40 7.60
C PRO A 81 6.11 -9.77 6.22
N LEU A 82 6.13 -8.44 6.18
CA LEU A 82 6.31 -7.70 4.95
C LEU A 82 7.82 -7.49 4.74
N MET A 83 8.29 -7.85 3.56
CA MET A 83 9.71 -7.83 3.21
C MET A 83 9.99 -6.74 2.17
N GLU A 84 11.21 -6.24 2.13
CA GLU A 84 11.74 -5.42 1.04
C GLU A 84 12.47 -6.31 0.04
N TYR A 85 13.79 -6.14 -0.08
CA TYR A 85 14.65 -6.95 -0.92
C TYR A 85 15.56 -7.83 -0.05
N GLU A 86 15.95 -8.98 -0.60
CA GLU A 86 16.96 -9.89 -0.03
C GLU A 86 16.67 -10.36 1.42
N GLY A 87 15.39 -10.50 1.78
CA GLY A 87 15.02 -10.97 3.12
C GLY A 87 15.11 -9.91 4.22
N THR A 88 15.25 -8.64 3.86
CA THR A 88 15.13 -7.51 4.81
C THR A 88 13.66 -7.24 5.11
N ALA A 89 13.30 -7.06 6.39
CA ALA A 89 11.94 -6.71 6.77
C ALA A 89 11.62 -5.25 6.40
N ALA A 90 10.44 -5.01 5.81
CA ALA A 90 9.92 -3.68 5.62
C ALA A 90 9.56 -3.06 6.98
N THR A 91 9.90 -1.79 7.13
CA THR A 91 9.74 -1.06 8.38
C THR A 91 8.69 0.05 8.26
N VAL A 92 8.31 0.65 9.38
CA VAL A 92 7.45 1.84 9.41
C VAL A 92 8.02 2.98 8.57
N ALA A 93 9.35 3.09 8.47
CA ALA A 93 10.02 4.07 7.63
C ALA A 93 9.72 3.92 6.14
N ASN A 94 9.15 2.80 5.68
CA ASN A 94 8.80 2.58 4.28
C ASN A 94 7.39 3.09 3.93
N PHE A 95 6.60 3.47 4.93
CA PHE A 95 5.25 3.98 4.74
C PHE A 95 5.25 5.52 4.80
N ALA A 96 4.61 6.18 3.83
CA ALA A 96 4.53 7.64 3.77
C ALA A 96 3.32 8.23 4.50
N GLY A 97 2.37 7.38 4.94
CA GLY A 97 1.11 7.78 5.57
C GLY A 97 -0.05 6.91 5.13
N ALA A 98 -1.28 7.36 5.34
CA ALA A 98 -2.45 6.70 4.76
C ALA A 98 -2.40 6.82 3.22
N GLY A 99 -2.77 5.76 2.51
CA GLY A 99 -2.68 5.72 1.05
C GLY A 99 -2.63 4.32 0.46
N ILE A 100 -2.37 4.25 -0.85
CA ILE A 100 -2.32 3.00 -1.59
C ILE A 100 -0.88 2.53 -1.77
N TYR A 101 -0.64 1.28 -1.38
CA TYR A 101 0.66 0.61 -1.43
C TYR A 101 0.57 -0.62 -2.31
N GLU A 102 1.61 -0.90 -3.09
CA GLU A 102 1.67 -2.14 -3.88
C GLU A 102 2.46 -3.20 -3.12
N ILE A 103 1.82 -4.36 -2.92
CA ILE A 103 2.40 -5.52 -2.23
C ILE A 103 2.35 -6.72 -3.16
N HIS A 104 3.48 -7.40 -3.31
CA HIS A 104 3.56 -8.66 -4.03
C HIS A 104 3.43 -9.84 -3.08
N TYR A 105 2.56 -10.78 -3.40
CA TYR A 105 2.43 -12.04 -2.67
C TYR A 105 3.05 -13.19 -3.46
N ASN A 106 4.05 -13.84 -2.87
CA ASN A 106 4.62 -15.06 -3.41
C ASN A 106 4.03 -16.28 -2.69
N ARG A 107 3.15 -17.01 -3.37
CA ARG A 107 2.52 -18.22 -2.84
C ARG A 107 3.52 -19.36 -2.57
N TYR A 108 4.63 -19.45 -3.31
CA TYR A 108 5.56 -20.57 -3.19
C TYR A 108 6.38 -20.51 -1.90
N THR A 109 6.80 -19.31 -1.52
CA THR A 109 7.52 -19.06 -0.27
C THR A 109 6.59 -18.59 0.86
N ASN A 110 5.35 -18.23 0.52
CA ASN A 110 4.34 -17.68 1.42
C ASN A 110 4.79 -16.36 2.07
N GLU A 111 5.47 -15.53 1.29
CA GLU A 111 6.04 -14.24 1.71
C GLU A 111 5.35 -13.06 1.01
N LEU A 112 5.41 -11.90 1.65
CA LEU A 112 4.90 -10.64 1.14
C LEU A 112 6.05 -9.66 0.93
N TYR A 113 6.04 -8.98 -0.20
CA TYR A 113 7.07 -8.02 -0.58
C TYR A 113 6.45 -6.65 -0.84
N LEU A 114 6.98 -5.61 -0.21
CA LEU A 114 6.62 -4.24 -0.51
C LEU A 114 7.27 -3.83 -1.83
N VAL A 115 6.45 -3.62 -2.86
CA VAL A 115 6.91 -3.21 -4.19
C VAL A 115 6.97 -1.69 -4.28
N ASN A 116 5.95 -1.02 -3.74
CA ASN A 116 5.88 0.42 -3.70
C ASN A 116 5.36 0.90 -2.34
N GLY A 117 6.25 1.58 -1.60
CA GLY A 117 6.01 2.25 -0.32
C GLY A 117 5.24 3.57 -0.40
N GLY A 118 4.54 3.82 -1.51
CA GLY A 118 3.92 5.10 -1.81
C GLY A 118 4.95 6.12 -2.33
N PHE A 119 4.46 7.06 -3.14
CA PHE A 119 5.30 8.14 -3.66
C PHE A 119 5.75 9.06 -2.52
N ARG A 120 7.08 9.21 -2.36
CA ARG A 120 7.70 10.24 -1.54
C ARG A 120 8.27 11.32 -2.46
N PRO A 121 7.69 12.52 -2.55
CA PRO A 121 8.44 13.64 -3.08
C PRO A 121 9.64 13.83 -2.14
N SER A 122 10.86 13.81 -2.68
CA SER A 122 12.04 14.06 -1.88
C SER A 122 11.91 15.44 -1.24
N THR A 123 12.36 15.61 0.01
CA THR A 123 12.48 16.93 0.64
C THR A 123 13.34 17.89 -0.20
N ALA A 124 14.18 17.38 -1.10
CA ALA A 124 14.88 18.17 -2.12
C ALA A 124 13.92 18.80 -3.15
N ALA A 125 12.82 18.12 -3.54
CA ALA A 125 11.81 18.69 -4.43
C ALA A 125 10.95 19.76 -3.74
N ALA A 126 10.67 19.61 -2.45
CA ALA A 126 9.98 20.64 -1.66
C ALA A 126 10.89 21.85 -1.35
N ALA A 127 12.17 21.61 -1.06
CA ALA A 127 13.15 22.67 -0.88
C ALA A 127 13.46 23.44 -2.17
N ALA A 128 13.51 22.75 -3.32
CA ALA A 128 13.68 23.40 -4.62
C ALA A 128 12.49 24.29 -5.01
N ALA A 129 11.27 23.92 -4.60
CA ALA A 129 10.07 24.73 -4.81
C ALA A 129 10.08 26.02 -3.97
N SER A 130 10.67 26.01 -2.76
CA SER A 130 10.81 27.24 -1.96
C SER A 130 11.98 28.12 -2.41
N THR A 131 13.07 27.55 -2.96
CA THR A 131 14.21 28.36 -3.45
C THR A 131 13.93 29.04 -4.79
N GLN A 132 13.09 28.47 -5.65
CA GLN A 132 12.68 29.12 -6.90
C GLN A 132 11.74 30.32 -6.68
N GLY A 133 10.98 30.36 -5.58
CA GLY A 133 10.13 31.49 -5.23
C GLY A 133 10.91 32.72 -4.74
N GLU A 134 12.08 32.52 -4.12
CA GLU A 134 12.88 33.58 -3.52
C GLU A 134 13.85 34.22 -4.53
N ALA A 135 14.40 33.44 -5.46
CA ALA A 135 15.33 33.94 -6.49
C ALA A 135 14.67 34.86 -7.55
N THR A 136 13.34 34.88 -7.65
CA THR A 136 12.62 35.71 -8.62
C THR A 136 12.24 37.09 -8.07
N ALA A 137 12.35 37.30 -6.75
CA ALA A 137 11.96 38.55 -6.08
C ALA A 137 13.10 39.57 -5.96
N GLU A 138 14.36 39.18 -6.21
CA GLU A 138 15.53 40.07 -6.07
C GLU A 138 16.02 40.68 -7.39
N PHE A 139 15.27 40.52 -8.49
CA PHE A 139 15.61 41.07 -9.81
C PHE A 139 14.58 42.10 -10.30
N GLU A 140 14.16 43.02 -9.44
CA GLU A 140 13.49 44.26 -9.85
C GLU A 140 14.10 45.45 -9.06
N LEU A 141 15.17 46.03 -9.62
CA LEU A 141 15.70 47.36 -9.30
C LEU A 141 16.01 48.11 -10.59
#